data_AF-A0A2V7V5E0-F1
#
_entry.id   AF-A0A2V7V5E0-F1
#
_cell.length_a   1.000
_cell.length_b   1.000
_cell.length_c   1.000
_cell.angle_alpha   90.00
_cell.angle_beta   90.00
_cell.angle_gamma   90.00
#
_symmetry.space_group_name_H-M   'P 1'
#
loop_
_entity.id
_entity.type
_entity.pdbx_description
1 polymer ?
#
loop_
_entity_poly.entity_id
_entity_poly.type
_entity_poly.pdbx_seq_one_letter_code
_entity_poly.pdbx_strand_id
1 'polypeptide(L)'
;ARGEAEQGRAYRQAALTVARTLFAEPYLSTDPRHEGLLLHSVYHRPNGWDYVPAGRKVPCGESSMWGDYHARELALLIRREAEGGPYLKFFLD
;
A
#
# COMPACT_ATOMS: atom_id res chain seq x y z
N ALA A 1 -2.43 -25.44 -3.05
CA ALA A 1 -1.40 -24.76 -3.87
C ALA A 1 -0.49 -25.83 -4.49
N ARG A 2 -0.02 -25.68 -5.74
CA ARG A 2 0.83 -26.68 -6.44
C ARG A 2 2.26 -26.83 -5.87
N GLY A 3 2.49 -26.52 -4.59
CA GLY A 3 3.70 -26.92 -3.86
C GLY A 3 5.01 -26.20 -4.21
N GLU A 4 4.98 -25.10 -4.96
CA GLU A 4 6.21 -24.38 -5.38
C GLU A 4 6.77 -23.49 -4.26
N ALA A 5 7.31 -24.12 -3.22
CA ALA A 5 7.70 -23.47 -1.97
C ALA A 5 8.80 -22.39 -2.15
N GLU A 6 9.76 -22.61 -3.05
CA GLU A 6 10.84 -21.64 -3.31
C GLU A 6 10.33 -20.35 -3.94
N GLN A 7 9.52 -20.48 -4.99
CA GLN A 7 8.92 -19.32 -5.64
C GLN A 7 8.00 -18.58 -4.66
N GLY A 8 7.22 -19.30 -3.86
CA GLY A 8 6.40 -18.72 -2.81
C GLY A 8 7.21 -17.89 -1.80
N ARG A 9 8.38 -18.38 -1.38
CA ARG A 9 9.30 -17.62 -0.51
C ARG A 9 9.82 -16.35 -1.20
N ALA A 10 10.22 -16.44 -2.46
CA ALA A 10 10.71 -15.29 -3.22
C ALA A 10 9.63 -14.22 -3.39
N TYR A 11 8.41 -14.59 -3.78
CA TYR A 11 7.28 -13.66 -3.89
C TYR A 11 6.95 -12.99 -2.56
N ARG A 12 6.98 -13.76 -1.46
CA ARG A 12 6.75 -13.21 -0.12
C ARG A 12 7.81 -12.20 0.28
N GLN A 13 9.08 -12.48 0.03
CA GLN A 13 10.17 -11.54 0.31
C GLN A 13 10.08 -10.27 -0.54
N ALA A 14 9.66 -10.39 -1.80
CA ALA A 14 9.39 -9.25 -2.67
C ALA A 14 8.23 -8.39 -2.11
N ALA A 15 7.14 -9.02 -1.69
CA ALA A 15 6.00 -8.33 -1.08
C ALA A 15 6.39 -7.54 0.18
N LEU A 16 7.18 -8.15 1.09
CA LEU A 16 7.69 -7.45 2.28
C LEU A 16 8.64 -6.30 1.93
N THR A 17 9.39 -6.42 0.83
CA THR A 17 10.24 -5.34 0.33
C THR A 17 9.42 -4.18 -0.21
N VAL A 18 8.34 -4.44 -0.95
CA VAL A 18 7.37 -3.43 -1.39
C VAL A 18 6.70 -2.76 -0.18
N ALA A 19 6.21 -3.56 0.78
CA ALA A 19 5.56 -3.05 1.99
C ALA A 19 6.47 -2.11 2.78
N ARG A 20 7.76 -2.46 2.94
CA ARG A 20 8.74 -1.60 3.61
C ARG A 20 8.87 -0.23 2.94
N THR A 21 8.84 -0.17 1.60
CA THR A 21 8.91 1.10 0.87
C THR A 21 7.61 1.89 0.99
N LEU A 22 6.45 1.24 0.84
CA LEU A 22 5.13 1.91 0.92
C LEU A 22 4.85 2.47 2.32
N PHE A 23 5.31 1.80 3.37
CA PHE A 23 5.15 2.25 4.76
C PHE A 23 6.28 3.15 5.28
N ALA A 24 7.12 3.68 4.38
CA ALA A 24 8.12 4.69 4.70
C ALA A 24 7.76 6.03 4.04
N GLU A 25 8.26 7.13 4.60
CA GLU A 25 8.19 8.43 3.92
C GLU A 25 8.98 8.39 2.58
N PRO A 26 8.49 9.05 1.52
CA PRO A 26 7.34 9.95 1.50
C PRO A 26 6.02 9.25 1.11
N TYR A 27 5.97 7.92 1.01
CA TYR A 27 4.76 7.19 0.61
C TYR A 27 3.74 7.10 1.75
N LEU A 28 4.20 6.82 2.97
CA LEU A 28 3.32 6.89 4.14
C LEU A 28 3.10 8.36 4.51
N SER A 29 1.84 8.76 4.60
CA SER A 29 1.47 10.06 5.12
C SER A 29 1.75 10.13 6.63
N THR A 30 2.56 11.11 7.04
CA THR A 30 2.82 11.43 8.45
C THR A 30 2.32 12.82 8.85
N ASP A 31 1.80 13.62 7.91
CA ASP A 31 1.19 14.92 8.22
C ASP A 31 -0.21 14.70 8.85
N PRO A 32 -0.45 15.13 10.10
CA PRO A 32 -1.74 14.95 10.77
C PRO A 32 -2.90 15.71 10.11
N ARG A 33 -2.62 16.63 9.18
CA ARG A 33 -3.62 17.36 8.41
C ARG A 33 -3.99 16.69 7.09
N HIS A 34 -3.24 15.66 6.68
CA HIS A 34 -3.55 14.90 5.48
C HIS A 34 -4.48 13.74 5.83
N GLU A 35 -5.60 13.61 5.12
CA GLU A 35 -6.66 12.64 5.45
C GLU A 35 -6.40 11.23 4.87
N GLY A 36 -5.51 11.12 3.88
CA GLY A 36 -5.09 9.84 3.29
C GLY A 36 -3.89 9.20 3.97
N LEU A 37 -3.75 7.88 3.79
CA LEU A 37 -2.67 7.06 4.35
C LEU A 37 -1.48 6.90 3.39
N LEU A 38 -1.76 6.53 2.14
CA LEU A 38 -0.77 6.25 1.10
C LEU A 38 -0.74 7.37 0.06
N LEU A 39 0.35 8.12 0.05
CA LEU A 39 0.58 9.25 -0.83
C LEU A 39 1.10 8.84 -2.21
N HIS A 40 1.10 9.81 -3.13
CA HIS A 40 1.57 9.66 -4.50
C HIS A 40 0.72 8.70 -5.33
N SER A 41 -0.56 8.58 -4.97
CA SER A 41 -1.54 7.98 -5.87
C SER A 41 -1.74 8.88 -7.09
N VAL A 42 -1.92 8.27 -8.25
CA VAL A 42 -2.29 8.96 -9.48
C VAL A 42 -3.53 8.29 -10.00
N TYR A 43 -4.68 8.94 -9.86
CA TYR A 43 -5.95 8.35 -10.20
C TYR A 43 -6.16 8.27 -11.71
N HIS A 44 -6.01 9.39 -12.43
CA HIS A 44 -6.28 9.39 -13.87
C HIS A 44 -5.45 10.42 -14.63
N ARG A 45 -4.22 10.03 -14.97
CA ARG A 45 -3.26 10.93 -15.59
C ARG A 45 -3.69 11.52 -16.95
N PRO A 46 -4.30 10.76 -17.87
CA PRO A 46 -4.71 11.32 -19.16
C PRO A 46 -5.78 12.42 -19.08
N ASN A 47 -6.64 12.37 -18.05
CA ASN A 47 -7.70 13.37 -17.85
C ASN A 47 -7.29 14.49 -16.88
N GLY A 48 -6.10 14.40 -16.28
CA GLY A 48 -5.57 15.42 -15.38
C GLY A 48 -6.40 15.64 -14.10
N TRP A 49 -6.97 14.57 -13.53
CA TRP A 49 -7.81 14.69 -12.33
C TRP A 49 -7.02 14.98 -11.06
N ASP A 50 -5.77 14.54 -11.00
CA ASP A 50 -4.92 14.68 -9.83
C ASP A 50 -4.17 16.02 -9.82
N TYR A 51 -4.00 16.61 -8.64
CA TYR A 51 -3.26 17.85 -8.46
C TYR A 51 -1.77 17.69 -8.81
N VAL A 52 -1.25 18.62 -9.62
CA VAL A 52 0.18 18.74 -9.91
C VAL A 52 0.74 19.98 -9.21
N PRO A 53 1.55 19.84 -8.15
CA PRO A 53 2.15 20.98 -7.49
C PRO A 53 3.02 21.82 -8.43
N ALA A 54 3.10 23.12 -8.17
CA ALA A 54 3.92 24.04 -8.97
C ALA A 54 5.38 23.56 -9.06
N GLY A 55 5.97 23.63 -10.25
CA GLY A 55 7.33 23.15 -10.52
C GLY A 55 7.48 21.63 -10.66
N ARG A 56 6.39 20.85 -10.54
CA ARG A 56 6.40 19.40 -10.75
C ARG A 56 5.88 19.04 -12.14
N LYS A 57 6.39 17.91 -12.65
CA LYS A 57 5.95 17.32 -13.93
C LYS A 57 4.91 16.22 -13.76
N VAL A 58 4.65 15.74 -12.54
CA VAL A 58 3.73 14.62 -12.25
C VAL A 58 2.90 14.91 -10.99
N PRO A 59 1.64 14.44 -10.91
CA PRO A 59 0.86 14.50 -9.68
C PRO A 59 1.60 13.81 -8.54
N CYS A 60 1.49 14.39 -7.37
CA CYS A 60 2.10 13.86 -6.16
C CYS A 60 1.49 14.56 -4.94
N GLY A 61 1.53 13.88 -3.78
CA GLY A 61 0.98 14.41 -2.54
C GLY A 61 -0.45 13.96 -2.29
N GLU A 62 -1.18 13.53 -3.32
CA GLU A 62 -2.54 13.00 -3.19
C GLU A 62 -2.55 11.52 -2.79
N SER A 63 -3.61 11.09 -2.10
CA SER A 63 -3.94 9.68 -1.86
C SER A 63 -5.13 9.24 -2.71
N SER A 64 -5.54 7.98 -2.55
CA SER A 64 -6.82 7.49 -3.09
C SER A 64 -7.44 6.47 -2.16
N MET A 65 -8.77 6.37 -2.19
CA MET A 65 -9.52 5.46 -1.32
C MET A 65 -9.08 3.99 -1.48
N TRP A 66 -8.88 3.50 -2.70
CA TRP A 66 -8.42 2.13 -2.95
C TRP A 66 -6.96 1.93 -2.53
N GLY A 67 -6.10 2.94 -2.71
CA GLY A 67 -4.72 2.92 -2.21
C GLY A 67 -4.68 2.77 -0.69
N ASP A 68 -5.46 3.58 0.02
CA ASP A 68 -5.55 3.56 1.47
C ASP A 68 -6.17 2.26 2.00
N TYR A 69 -7.22 1.75 1.33
CA TYR A 69 -7.81 0.46 1.64
C TYR A 69 -6.77 -0.67 1.58
N HIS A 70 -6.03 -0.78 0.47
CA HIS A 70 -5.05 -1.86 0.29
C HIS A 70 -3.80 -1.69 1.15
N ALA A 71 -3.35 -0.46 1.42
CA ALA A 71 -2.28 -0.21 2.37
C ALA A 71 -2.67 -0.69 3.78
N ARG A 72 -3.88 -0.37 4.23
CA ARG A 72 -4.40 -0.82 5.53
C ARG A 72 -4.62 -2.34 5.58
N GLU A 73 -5.14 -2.93 4.51
CA GLU A 73 -5.31 -4.39 4.38
C GLU A 73 -3.96 -5.12 4.48
N LEU A 74 -2.95 -4.65 3.74
CA LEU A 74 -1.59 -5.18 3.77
C LEU A 74 -0.96 -5.06 5.16
N ALA A 75 -1.09 -3.90 5.81
CA ALA A 75 -0.58 -3.68 7.17
C ALA A 75 -1.22 -4.64 8.18
N LEU A 76 -2.55 -4.83 8.10
CA LEU A 76 -3.27 -5.75 8.97
C LEU A 76 -2.85 -7.20 8.72
N LEU A 77 -2.68 -7.61 7.46
CA LEU A 77 -2.23 -8.94 7.10
C LEU A 77 -0.83 -9.23 7.66
N ILE A 78 0.13 -8.32 7.44
CA ILE A 78 1.51 -8.45 7.96
C ILE A 78 1.50 -8.51 9.49
N ARG A 79 0.73 -7.65 10.16
CA ARG A 79 0.65 -7.64 11.63
C ARG A 79 0.13 -8.97 12.18
N ARG A 80 -1.00 -9.45 11.65
CA ARG A 80 -1.58 -10.74 12.06
C ARG A 80 -0.60 -11.88 11.86
N GLU A 81 0.08 -11.90 10.72
CA GLU A 81 1.07 -12.93 10.44
C GLU A 81 2.26 -12.89 11.42
N ALA A 82 2.78 -11.71 11.73
CA ALA A 82 3.86 -11.54 12.70
C ALA A 82 3.43 -11.94 14.14
N GLU A 83 2.16 -11.75 14.47
CA GLU A 83 1.55 -12.12 15.76
C GLU A 83 1.06 -13.58 15.81
N GLY A 84 1.22 -14.36 14.72
CA GLY A 84 0.69 -15.73 14.65
C GLY A 84 -0.85 -15.82 14.64
N GLY A 85 -1.52 -14.72 14.32
CA GLY A 85 -2.96 -14.60 14.24
C GLY A 85 -3.57 -15.24 12.97
N PRO A 86 -4.91 -15.32 12.91
CA PRO A 86 -5.60 -15.94 11.77
C PRO A 86 -5.43 -15.11 10.50
N TYR A 87 -5.36 -15.80 9.36
CA TYR A 87 -5.32 -15.17 8.05
C TYR A 87 -6.48 -14.18 7.85
N LEU A 88 -6.21 -13.05 7.19
CA LEU A 88 -7.24 -12.07 6.88
C LEU A 88 -8.17 -12.62 5.79
N LYS A 89 -9.42 -12.90 6.18
CA LYS A 89 -10.48 -13.38 5.28
C LYS A 89 -11.79 -12.69 5.60
N PHE A 90 -12.66 -12.61 4.60
CA PHE A 90 -13.94 -11.92 4.71
C PHE A 90 -14.92 -12.63 5.66
N PHE A 91 -14.95 -13.97 5.63
CA PHE A 91 -15.76 -14.78 6.53
C PHE A 91 -14.87 -15.46 7.57
N LEU A 92 -15.17 -15.28 8.86
CA LEU A 92 -14.56 -16.07 9.93
C LEU A 92 -15.22 -17.45 9.95
N ASP A 93 -14.45 -18.49 10.28
CA ASP A 93 -15.01 -19.85 10.46
C ASP A 93 -15.80 -19.92 11.77
#